data_AF-A0A0F6IKT3-F1
#
_entry.id   AF-A0A0F6IKT3-F1
#
_cell.length_a   1.000
_cell.length_b   1.000
_cell.length_c   1.000
_cell.angle_alpha   90.00
_cell.angle_beta   90.00
_cell.angle_gamma   90.00
#
_symmetry.space_group_name_H-M   'P 1'
#
loop_
_entity.id
_entity.type
_entity.pdbx_description
1 polymer ?
#
loop_
_entity_poly.entity_id
_entity_poly.type
_entity_poly.pdbx_seq_one_letter_code
_entity_poly.pdbx_strand_id
1 'polypeptide(L)'
;KRGPFTGPNPTDRGTRGIKRHILVDRRGAPVAFVIAPAGTHDSKLLFPNLRNFRILRNSKVLKPEILSLDKAYANNAIKDKLKKRNIRYRIPNKKNAKNPEWIAPLNPFRWTVERTFAWFNAFRAVKTCWEFKLKNYTALFQIAFAIILFRMSCK
;
A
#
# COMPACT_ATOMS: atom_id res chain seq x y z
N LYS A 1 -6.37 26.05 -4.87
CA LYS A 1 -7.47 25.17 -4.38
C LYS A 1 -7.11 23.71 -4.68
N ARG A 2 -7.33 22.75 -3.76
CA ARG A 2 -7.05 21.32 -4.00
C ARG A 2 -8.25 20.63 -4.68
N GLY A 3 -8.00 19.59 -5.46
CA GLY A 3 -9.05 18.87 -6.21
C GLY A 3 -10.11 18.18 -5.34
N PRO A 4 -11.31 17.90 -5.88
CA PRO A 4 -12.42 17.29 -5.13
C PRO A 4 -12.11 15.88 -4.60
N PHE A 5 -11.14 15.18 -5.19
CA PHE A 5 -10.69 13.84 -4.77
C PHE A 5 -9.80 13.85 -3.51
N THR A 6 -9.42 15.03 -3.01
CA THR A 6 -8.67 15.18 -1.77
C THR A 6 -9.63 15.22 -0.57
N GLY A 7 -9.21 14.66 0.57
CA GLY A 7 -10.01 14.60 1.79
C GLY A 7 -9.26 15.12 3.01
N PRO A 8 -9.96 15.47 4.11
CA PRO A 8 -9.31 15.96 5.31
C PRO A 8 -8.38 14.90 5.89
N ASN A 9 -7.17 15.30 6.29
CA ASN A 9 -6.24 14.42 6.96
C ASN A 9 -6.50 14.43 8.47
N PRO A 10 -6.89 13.30 9.08
CA PRO A 10 -7.20 13.24 10.52
C PRO A 10 -5.99 13.53 11.41
N THR A 11 -4.76 13.36 10.90
CA THR A 11 -3.53 13.57 11.68
C THR A 11 -2.87 14.93 11.44
N ASP A 12 -3.42 15.75 10.54
CA ASP A 12 -2.82 17.03 10.13
C ASP A 12 -3.90 18.12 10.09
N ARG A 13 -4.61 18.28 11.21
CA ARG A 13 -5.63 19.33 11.45
C ARG A 13 -6.68 19.45 10.31
N GLY A 14 -6.99 18.35 9.62
CA GLY A 14 -7.94 18.36 8.51
C GLY A 14 -7.39 18.91 7.19
N THR A 15 -6.09 19.17 7.08
CA THR A 15 -5.44 19.57 5.82
C THR A 15 -5.81 18.59 4.70
N ARG A 16 -6.32 19.11 3.58
CA ARG A 16 -6.90 18.29 2.50
C ARG A 16 -5.82 17.49 1.75
N GLY A 17 -5.61 16.23 2.07
CA GLY A 17 -4.58 15.42 1.45
C GLY A 17 -5.11 14.30 0.57
N ILE A 18 -4.16 13.50 0.12
CA ILE A 18 -4.37 12.21 -0.52
C ILE A 18 -3.63 11.15 0.28
N LYS A 19 -4.04 9.91 0.09
CA LYS A 19 -3.43 8.72 0.65
C LYS A 19 -3.00 7.82 -0.49
N ARG A 20 -1.73 7.38 -0.41
CA ARG A 20 -1.14 6.40 -1.32
C ARG A 20 -1.02 5.09 -0.57
N HIS A 21 -1.80 4.10 -0.98
CA HIS A 21 -1.71 2.76 -0.42
C HIS A 21 -0.99 1.87 -1.44
N ILE A 22 0.19 1.36 -1.08
CA ILE A 22 1.12 0.71 -2.01
C ILE A 22 1.39 -0.72 -1.52
N LEU A 23 1.29 -1.69 -2.42
CA LEU A 23 1.81 -3.04 -2.20
C LEU A 23 3.24 -3.09 -2.71
N VAL A 24 4.12 -3.67 -1.91
CA VAL A 24 5.56 -3.72 -2.16
C VAL A 24 6.02 -5.17 -1.97
N ASP A 25 6.88 -5.65 -2.87
CA ASP A 25 7.48 -6.97 -2.75
C ASP A 25 8.62 -7.02 -1.72
N ARG A 26 9.26 -8.19 -1.55
CA ARG A 26 10.36 -8.37 -0.60
C ARG A 26 11.63 -7.57 -0.95
N ARG A 27 11.84 -7.21 -2.22
CA ARG A 27 12.99 -6.43 -2.69
C ARG A 27 12.73 -4.92 -2.66
N GLY A 28 11.50 -4.48 -2.38
CA GLY A 28 11.08 -3.08 -2.39
C GLY A 28 10.47 -2.60 -3.70
N ALA A 29 10.21 -3.51 -4.64
CA ALA A 29 9.55 -3.18 -5.88
C ALA A 29 8.08 -2.89 -5.60
N PRO A 30 7.56 -1.72 -5.98
CA PRO A 30 6.13 -1.48 -5.89
C PRO A 30 5.42 -2.38 -6.92
N VAL A 31 4.35 -3.06 -6.50
CA VAL A 31 3.66 -4.06 -7.33
C VAL A 31 2.19 -3.72 -7.62
N ALA A 32 1.58 -2.89 -6.77
CA ALA A 32 0.25 -2.35 -6.99
C ALA A 32 0.05 -1.11 -6.10
N PHE A 33 -0.88 -0.24 -6.48
CA PHE A 33 -1.26 0.88 -5.64
C PHE A 33 -2.74 1.25 -5.78
N VAL A 34 -3.22 2.01 -4.80
CA VAL A 34 -4.51 2.72 -4.82
C VAL A 34 -4.28 4.13 -4.28
N ILE A 35 -4.93 5.11 -4.92
CA ILE A 35 -4.98 6.50 -4.46
C ILE A 35 -6.37 6.77 -3.89
N ALA A 36 -6.42 7.41 -2.74
CA ALA A 36 -7.66 7.74 -2.05
C ALA A 36 -7.57 9.11 -1.36
N PRO A 37 -8.69 9.70 -0.93
CA PRO A 37 -8.68 10.86 -0.03
C PRO A 37 -7.91 10.56 1.27
N ALA A 38 -7.21 11.54 1.85
CA ALA A 38 -6.35 11.32 3.03
C ALA A 38 -7.06 10.67 4.23
N GLY A 39 -8.31 11.06 4.51
CA GLY A 39 -9.10 10.51 5.61
C GLY A 39 -9.60 9.08 5.41
N THR A 40 -9.30 8.44 4.28
CA THR A 40 -9.73 7.06 4.03
C THR A 40 -8.98 6.09 4.94
N HIS A 41 -9.70 5.27 5.70
CA HIS A 41 -9.08 4.26 6.55
C HIS A 41 -8.37 3.18 5.73
N ASP A 42 -7.14 2.81 6.13
CA ASP A 42 -6.27 1.95 5.32
C ASP A 42 -6.85 0.55 5.08
N SER A 43 -7.61 0.01 6.04
CA SER A 43 -8.31 -1.28 5.88
C SER A 43 -9.27 -1.31 4.68
N LYS A 44 -9.84 -0.16 4.30
CA LYS A 44 -10.74 -0.05 3.15
C LYS A 44 -9.96 -0.12 1.83
N LEU A 45 -8.68 0.22 1.84
CA LEU A 45 -7.81 0.27 0.65
C LEU A 45 -7.09 -1.05 0.39
N LEU A 46 -6.98 -1.93 1.39
CA LEU A 46 -6.29 -3.21 1.28
C LEU A 46 -6.82 -4.09 0.14
N PHE A 47 -8.11 -4.40 0.15
CA PHE A 47 -8.70 -5.30 -0.86
C PHE A 47 -8.82 -4.68 -2.25
N PRO A 48 -9.17 -3.38 -2.41
CA PRO A 48 -9.01 -2.69 -3.68
C PRO A 48 -7.59 -2.80 -4.22
N ASN A 49 -6.56 -2.61 -3.37
CA ASN A 49 -5.17 -2.71 -3.82
C ASN A 49 -4.78 -4.15 -4.22
N LEU A 50 -5.24 -5.16 -3.48
CA LEU A 50 -5.07 -6.56 -3.86
C LEU A 50 -5.75 -6.93 -5.18
N ARG A 51 -6.81 -6.22 -5.59
CA ARG A 51 -7.42 -6.40 -6.93
C ARG A 51 -6.56 -5.79 -8.04
N ASN A 52 -5.83 -4.72 -7.73
CA ASN A 52 -4.87 -4.10 -8.64
C ASN A 52 -3.57 -4.90 -8.77
N PHE A 53 -3.32 -5.85 -7.86
CA PHE A 53 -2.21 -6.80 -7.98
C PHE A 53 -2.49 -7.77 -9.15
N ARG A 54 -1.97 -7.44 -10.33
CA ARG A 54 -2.14 -8.19 -11.58
C ARG A 54 -0.80 -8.55 -12.22
N ILE A 55 0.12 -9.08 -11.42
CA ILE A 55 1.40 -9.58 -11.94
C ILE A 55 1.13 -10.92 -12.64
N LEU A 56 1.57 -11.05 -13.90
CA LEU A 56 1.47 -12.27 -14.67
C LEU A 56 2.79 -13.05 -14.65
N ARG A 57 2.71 -14.37 -14.51
CA ARG A 57 3.81 -15.31 -14.76
C ARG A 57 3.24 -16.48 -15.54
N ASN A 58 3.80 -16.78 -16.72
CA ASN A 58 3.33 -17.84 -17.62
C ASN A 58 1.81 -17.76 -17.86
N SER A 59 1.32 -16.57 -18.21
CA SER A 59 -0.09 -16.25 -18.45
C SER A 59 -1.04 -16.44 -17.26
N LYS A 60 -0.53 -16.73 -16.06
CA LYS A 60 -1.31 -16.83 -14.82
C LYS A 60 -1.09 -15.60 -13.95
N VAL A 61 -2.20 -15.05 -13.44
CA VAL A 61 -2.13 -13.98 -12.42
C VAL A 61 -1.57 -14.59 -11.15
N LEU A 62 -0.45 -14.05 -10.69
CA LEU A 62 0.13 -14.41 -9.41
C LEU A 62 -0.80 -13.96 -8.28
N LYS A 63 -0.73 -14.68 -7.17
CA LYS A 63 -1.30 -14.25 -5.89
C LYS A 63 -0.17 -14.08 -4.88
N PRO A 64 -0.23 -13.08 -3.97
CA PRO A 64 0.69 -13.02 -2.85
C PRO A 64 0.53 -14.27 -1.99
N GLU A 65 1.62 -14.96 -1.73
CA GLU A 65 1.60 -16.15 -0.88
C GLU A 65 1.47 -15.76 0.60
N ILE A 66 2.25 -14.76 1.01
CA ILE A 66 2.25 -14.18 2.35
C ILE A 66 2.12 -12.66 2.22
N LEU A 67 1.15 -12.08 2.93
CA LEU A 67 0.94 -10.65 3.03
C LEU A 67 1.35 -10.13 4.41
N SER A 68 2.40 -9.32 4.48
CA SER A 68 2.81 -8.65 5.71
C SER A 68 2.08 -7.32 5.85
N LEU A 69 1.37 -7.11 6.96
CA LEU A 69 0.61 -5.88 7.23
C LEU A 69 0.96 -5.31 8.60
N ASP A 70 0.75 -4.01 8.76
CA ASP A 70 0.91 -3.37 10.06
C ASP A 70 -0.15 -3.85 11.06
N LYS A 71 0.16 -3.72 12.34
CA LYS A 71 -0.68 -4.03 13.50
C LYS A 71 -2.07 -3.42 13.42
N ALA A 72 -2.21 -2.25 12.80
CA ALA A 72 -3.50 -1.58 12.60
C ALA A 72 -4.49 -2.43 11.78
N TYR A 73 -4.00 -3.33 10.92
CA TYR A 73 -4.82 -4.26 10.13
C TYR A 73 -5.27 -5.50 10.92
N ALA A 74 -4.95 -5.62 12.20
CA ALA A 74 -5.41 -6.72 13.06
C ALA A 74 -6.92 -6.59 13.33
N ASN A 75 -7.72 -7.06 12.37
CA ASN A 75 -9.18 -7.17 12.40
C ASN A 75 -9.58 -8.55 11.83
N ASN A 76 -10.43 -9.28 12.54
CA ASN A 76 -10.91 -10.60 12.15
C ASN A 76 -11.53 -10.59 10.74
N ALA A 77 -12.33 -9.57 10.39
CA ALA A 77 -12.91 -9.46 9.06
C ALA A 77 -11.86 -9.36 7.93
N ILE A 78 -10.69 -8.76 8.22
CA ILE A 78 -9.57 -8.71 7.26
C ILE A 78 -8.92 -10.08 7.17
N LYS A 79 -8.61 -10.69 8.32
CA LYS A 79 -8.02 -12.04 8.41
C LYS A 79 -8.86 -13.07 7.67
N ASP A 80 -10.17 -13.09 7.88
CA ASP A 80 -11.10 -14.02 7.26
C ASP A 80 -11.18 -13.83 5.75
N LYS A 81 -11.20 -12.58 5.28
CA LYS A 81 -11.17 -12.29 3.84
C LYS A 81 -9.84 -12.70 3.18
N LEU A 82 -8.72 -12.62 3.90
CA LEU A 82 -7.42 -13.11 3.40
C LEU A 82 -7.39 -14.64 3.34
N LYS A 83 -7.89 -15.32 4.39
CA LYS A 83 -8.06 -16.79 4.41
C LYS A 83 -8.94 -17.27 3.26
N LYS A 84 -10.10 -16.65 3.04
CA LYS A 84 -10.99 -16.96 1.90
C LYS A 84 -10.33 -16.81 0.52
N ARG A 85 -9.29 -15.98 0.42
CA ARG A 85 -8.51 -15.78 -0.82
C ARG A 85 -7.28 -16.69 -0.90
N ASN A 86 -7.09 -17.61 0.05
CA ASN A 86 -5.91 -18.46 0.17
C ASN A 86 -4.60 -17.64 0.16
N ILE A 87 -4.62 -16.52 0.90
CA ILE A 87 -3.46 -15.64 1.14
C ILE A 87 -3.09 -15.77 2.61
N ARG A 88 -1.88 -16.24 2.91
CA ARG A 88 -1.37 -16.24 4.29
C ARG A 88 -1.09 -14.80 4.69
N TYR A 89 -1.31 -14.46 5.94
CA TYR A 89 -1.05 -13.10 6.42
C TYR A 89 -0.09 -13.11 7.60
N ARG A 90 0.64 -12.01 7.75
CA ARG A 90 1.47 -11.72 8.90
C ARG A 90 1.07 -10.37 9.44
N ILE A 91 0.36 -10.36 10.57
CA ILE A 91 -0.13 -9.14 11.22
C ILE A 91 0.25 -9.21 12.70
N PRO A 92 1.07 -8.28 13.22
CA PRO A 92 1.40 -8.25 14.65
C PRO A 92 0.15 -8.21 15.53
N ASN A 93 0.15 -8.99 16.61
CA ASN A 93 -0.96 -9.00 17.55
C ASN A 93 -1.10 -7.64 18.25
N LYS A 94 -2.36 -7.23 18.50
CA LYS A 94 -2.69 -6.11 19.40
C LYS A 94 -2.26 -6.45 20.83
N LYS A 95 -1.83 -5.45 21.60
CA LYS A 95 -1.43 -5.67 23.01
C LYS A 95 -2.58 -6.32 23.81
N ASN A 96 -3.80 -5.88 23.53
CA ASN A 96 -5.03 -6.33 24.20
C ASN A 96 -5.75 -7.44 23.40
N ALA A 97 -5.02 -8.22 22.60
CA ALA A 97 -5.63 -9.31 21.84
C ALA A 97 -6.03 -10.43 22.81
N LYS A 98 -7.33 -10.76 22.86
CA LYS A 98 -7.84 -11.87 23.69
C LYS A 98 -7.19 -13.20 23.33
N ASN A 99 -7.03 -13.47 22.03
CA ASN A 99 -6.45 -14.71 21.50
C ASN A 99 -5.31 -14.34 20.54
N PRO A 100 -4.06 -14.19 21.02
CA PRO A 100 -2.92 -13.90 20.16
C PRO A 100 -2.61 -15.11 19.27
N GLU A 101 -2.37 -14.86 17.98
CA GLU A 101 -1.91 -15.90 17.05
C GLU A 101 -0.38 -16.01 17.11
N TRP A 102 0.16 -17.22 16.99
CA TRP A 102 1.61 -17.38 16.80
C TRP A 102 2.02 -16.82 15.43
N ILE A 103 3.07 -16.01 15.40
CA ILE A 103 3.56 -15.34 14.20
C ILE A 103 5.00 -15.77 13.98
N ALA A 104 5.28 -16.38 12.83
CA ALA A 104 6.64 -16.79 12.49
C ALA A 104 7.63 -15.61 12.57
N PRO A 105 8.80 -15.79 13.20
CA PRO A 105 9.89 -14.84 13.11
C PRO A 105 10.36 -14.78 11.66
N LEU A 106 10.47 -13.57 11.14
CA LEU A 106 10.83 -13.25 9.76
C LEU A 106 11.46 -11.86 9.84
N ASN A 107 12.50 -11.64 9.04
CA ASN A 107 13.25 -10.39 9.03
C ASN A 107 12.31 -9.18 8.94
N PRO A 108 12.65 -8.07 9.62
CA PRO A 108 11.84 -6.85 9.54
C PRO A 108 11.90 -6.31 8.11
N PHE A 109 10.82 -6.49 7.33
CA PHE A 109 10.69 -5.94 5.97
C PHE A 109 10.17 -4.48 5.96
N ARG A 110 9.95 -3.91 7.14
CA ARG A 110 9.37 -2.56 7.28
C ARG A 110 10.26 -1.50 6.63
N TRP A 111 11.58 -1.58 6.84
CA TRP A 111 12.54 -0.67 6.21
C TRP A 111 12.47 -0.71 4.67
N THR A 112 12.18 -1.89 4.10
CA THR A 112 12.05 -2.06 2.65
C THR A 112 10.86 -1.27 2.12
N VAL A 113 9.72 -1.33 2.82
CA VAL A 113 8.51 -0.56 2.49
C VAL A 113 8.77 0.93 2.67
N GLU A 114 9.34 1.34 3.80
CA GLU A 114 9.63 2.75 4.11
C GLU A 114 10.59 3.37 3.07
N ARG A 115 11.62 2.62 2.63
CA ARG A 115 12.50 3.02 1.53
C ARG A 115 11.75 3.21 0.22
N THR A 116 10.81 2.32 -0.14
CA THR A 116 9.99 2.48 -1.34
C THR A 116 9.15 3.76 -1.26
N PHE A 117 8.56 4.06 -0.09
CA PHE A 117 7.88 5.34 0.14
C PHE A 117 8.83 6.54 0.02
N ALA A 118 10.07 6.43 0.52
CA ALA A 118 11.08 7.47 0.37
C ALA A 118 11.42 7.75 -1.10
N TRP A 119 11.52 6.71 -1.94
CA TRP A 119 11.72 6.87 -3.39
C TRP A 119 10.55 7.61 -4.05
N PHE A 120 9.31 7.25 -3.72
CA PHE A 120 8.16 8.01 -4.23
C PHE A 120 8.17 9.47 -3.75
N ASN A 121 8.63 9.72 -2.53
CA ASN A 121 8.73 11.08 -1.97
C ASN A 121 9.88 11.91 -2.58
N ALA A 122 10.84 11.29 -3.27
CA ALA A 122 11.86 12.01 -4.02
C ALA A 122 11.29 12.73 -5.26
N PHE A 123 10.15 12.27 -5.79
CA PHE A 123 9.45 12.95 -6.88
C PHE A 123 8.57 14.07 -6.32
N ARG A 124 8.96 15.33 -6.52
CA ARG A 124 8.26 16.52 -5.98
C ARG A 124 6.75 16.50 -6.29
N ALA A 125 6.37 16.18 -7.53
CA ALA A 125 4.97 16.13 -7.97
C ALA A 125 4.14 15.00 -7.32
N VAL A 126 4.81 13.94 -6.84
CA VAL A 126 4.17 12.83 -6.11
C VAL A 126 4.12 13.11 -4.61
N LYS A 127 5.19 13.67 -4.04
CA LYS A 127 5.30 14.02 -2.61
C LYS A 127 4.18 14.97 -2.19
N THR A 128 4.00 16.05 -2.93
CA THR A 128 2.95 17.04 -2.69
C THR A 128 1.99 17.04 -3.87
N CYS A 129 0.72 16.71 -3.62
CA CYS A 129 -0.31 16.69 -4.65
C CYS A 129 -0.76 18.11 -4.99
N TRP A 130 -0.29 18.62 -6.12
CA TRP A 130 -0.74 19.90 -6.70
C TRP A 130 -1.87 19.72 -7.71
N GLU A 131 -2.09 18.49 -8.18
CA GLU A 131 -3.08 18.17 -9.20
C GLU A 131 -4.52 18.41 -8.73
N PHE A 132 -5.34 18.96 -9.63
CA PHE A 132 -6.76 19.16 -9.39
C PHE A 132 -7.61 17.93 -9.78
N LYS A 133 -7.18 17.17 -10.80
CA LYS A 133 -7.86 15.96 -11.27
C LYS A 133 -7.15 14.71 -10.76
N LEU A 134 -7.91 13.74 -10.27
CA LEU A 134 -7.37 12.44 -9.82
C LEU A 134 -6.62 11.72 -10.94
N LYS A 135 -7.11 11.82 -12.18
CA LYS A 135 -6.49 11.19 -13.36
C LYS A 135 -5.05 11.69 -13.57
N ASN A 136 -4.81 12.99 -13.44
CA ASN A 136 -3.48 13.58 -13.59
C ASN A 136 -2.53 13.07 -12.52
N TYR A 137 -2.95 13.10 -11.24
CA TYR A 137 -2.13 12.61 -10.15
C TYR A 137 -1.82 11.11 -10.29
N THR A 138 -2.82 10.34 -10.74
CA THR A 138 -2.66 8.90 -10.99
C THR A 138 -1.63 8.64 -12.10
N ALA A 139 -1.68 9.40 -13.20
CA ALA A 139 -0.72 9.29 -14.29
C ALA A 139 0.71 9.63 -13.81
N LEU A 140 0.88 10.73 -13.08
CA LEU A 140 2.18 11.08 -12.48
C LEU A 140 2.70 9.99 -11.54
N PHE A 141 1.81 9.41 -10.73
CA PHE A 141 2.16 8.32 -9.83
C PHE A 141 2.58 7.06 -10.60
N GLN A 142 1.92 6.74 -11.71
CA GLN A 142 2.28 5.63 -12.60
C GLN A 142 3.65 5.84 -13.25
N ILE A 143 3.96 7.06 -13.69
CA ILE A 143 5.29 7.39 -14.24
C ILE A 143 6.38 7.18 -13.16
N ALA A 144 6.17 7.71 -11.94
CA ALA A 144 7.12 7.49 -10.84
C ALA A 144 7.28 6.01 -10.50
N PHE A 145 6.17 5.25 -10.50
CA PHE A 145 6.17 3.81 -10.27
C PHE A 145 7.01 3.07 -11.32
N ALA A 146 6.84 3.40 -12.61
CA ALA A 146 7.61 2.83 -13.70
C ALA A 146 9.10 3.17 -13.61
N ILE A 147 9.46 4.42 -13.30
CA ILE A 147 10.86 4.84 -13.12
C ILE A 147 11.52 4.08 -11.97
N ILE A 148 10.82 3.88 -10.84
CA ILE A 148 11.34 3.11 -9.71
C ILE A 148 11.61 1.66 -10.14
N LEU A 149 10.66 1.02 -10.81
CA LEU A 149 10.84 -0.35 -11.30
C LEU A 149 12.00 -0.47 -12.30
N PHE A 150 12.10 0.44 -13.25
CA PHE A 150 13.19 0.48 -14.23
C PHE A 150 14.56 0.61 -13.56
N ARG A 151 14.69 1.50 -12.58
CA ARG A 151 15.94 1.65 -11.80
C ARG A 151 16.28 0.40 -10.98
N MET A 152 15.28 -0.39 -10.58
CA MET A 152 15.49 -1.64 -9.86
C MET A 152 15.86 -2.80 -10.79
N SER A 153 15.47 -2.78 -12.07
CA SER A 153 15.84 -3.81 -13.05
C SER A 153 17.24 -3.63 -13.62
N CYS A 154 17.77 -2.40 -13.65
CA CYS A 154 19.12 -2.12 -14.12
C CYS A 154 20.22 -2.37 -13.07
N LYS A 155 19.87 -2.95 -11.92
CA LYS A 155 20.77 -3.32 -10.84
C LYS A 155 20.72 -4.81 -10.59
#